data_AF-Q1N6D2-F1
#
_entry.id   AF-Q1N6D2-F1
#
_cell.length_a   1.000
_cell.length_b   1.000
_cell.length_c   1.000
_cell.angle_alpha   90.00
_cell.angle_beta   90.00
_cell.angle_gamma   90.00
#
_symmetry.space_group_name_H-M   'P 1'
#
loop_
_entity.id
_entity.type
_entity.pdbx_description
1 polymer ?
#
loop_
_entity_poly.entity_id
_entity_poly.type
_entity_poly.pdbx_seq_one_letter_code
_entity_poly.pdbx_strand_id
1 'polypeptide(L)' 'MKVAINYPFFKCSDDENAFFSRLAEISGFEGVIRDQQIICLTIQDAFSNLALEQLDDISAIWHVQFRVLK' A
#
# COMPACT_ATOMS: atom_id res chain seq x y z
N MET A 1 0.15 -10.79 7.21
CA MET A 1 0.64 -9.47 7.65
C MET A 1 -0.35 -8.34 7.33
N LYS A 2 -0.45 -7.33 8.19
CA LYS A 2 -1.20 -6.09 7.93
C LYS A 2 -0.26 -4.90 7.85
N VAL A 3 -0.52 -3.98 6.92
CA VAL A 3 0.28 -2.77 6.73
C VAL A 3 -0.64 -1.55 6.71
N ALA A 4 -0.27 -0.50 7.42
CA ALA A 4 -0.95 0.80 7.34
C ALA A 4 -0.06 1.78 6.57
N ILE A 5 -0.62 2.41 5.54
CA ILE A 5 0.00 3.49 4.76
C ILE A 5 -0.75 4.77 5.09
N ASN A 6 -0.04 5.87 5.32
CA ASN A 6 -0.68 7.18 5.42
C ASN A 6 -1.35 7.54 4.09
N TYR A 7 -2.53 8.16 4.12
CA TYR A 7 -3.25 8.49 2.90
C TYR A 7 -2.39 9.45 2.02
N PRO A 8 -2.06 9.09 0.76
CA PRO A 8 -1.26 9.94 -0.11
C PRO A 8 -2.00 11.21 -0.51
N PHE A 9 -1.26 12.26 -0.87
CA PHE A 9 -1.84 13.38 -1.57
C PHE A 9 -1.95 13.04 -3.07
N PHE A 10 -3.16 12.75 -3.53
CA PHE A 10 -3.42 12.48 -4.95
C PHE A 10 -3.70 13.76 -5.73
N LYS A 11 -3.06 13.90 -6.89
CA LYS A 11 -3.24 15.09 -7.74
C LYS A 11 -4.57 15.07 -8.48
N CYS A 12 -5.05 13.87 -8.85
CA CYS A 12 -6.26 13.62 -9.65
C CYS A 12 -6.79 12.20 -9.36
N SER A 13 -7.99 11.89 -9.81
CA SER A 13 -8.56 10.53 -9.68
C SER A 13 -7.75 9.47 -10.43
N ASP A 14 -7.11 9.80 -11.56
CA ASP A 14 -6.20 8.90 -12.26
C ASP A 14 -4.95 8.54 -11.43
N ASP A 15 -4.41 9.50 -10.67
CA ASP A 15 -3.25 9.29 -9.80
C ASP A 15 -3.62 8.40 -8.60
N GLU A 16 -4.80 8.63 -8.02
CA GLU A 16 -5.37 7.75 -7.00
C GLU A 16 -5.56 6.31 -7.53
N ASN A 17 -6.15 6.18 -8.72
CA ASN A 17 -6.35 4.88 -9.35
C ASN A 17 -5.01 4.18 -9.62
N ALA A 18 -4.00 4.89 -10.13
CA ALA A 18 -2.67 4.35 -10.38
C ALA A 18 -2.03 3.82 -9.09
N PHE A 19 -2.15 4.56 -7.98
CA PHE A 19 -1.65 4.12 -6.68
C PHE A 19 -2.34 2.82 -6.22
N PHE A 20 -3.67 2.77 -6.25
CA PHE A 20 -4.40 1.57 -5.82
C PHE A 20 -4.19 0.37 -6.75
N SER A 21 -4.04 0.60 -8.06
CA SER A 21 -3.65 -0.45 -9.00
C SER A 21 -2.28 -1.03 -8.64
N ARG A 22 -1.29 -0.18 -8.34
CA ARG A 22 0.03 -0.64 -7.92
C ARG A 22 0.01 -1.41 -6.61
N LEU A 23 -0.81 -1.00 -5.65
CA LEU A 23 -0.98 -1.75 -4.41
C LEU A 23 -1.60 -3.14 -4.64
N ALA A 24 -2.54 -3.25 -5.58
CA ALA A 24 -3.16 -4.53 -5.93
C ALA A 24 -2.21 -5.50 -6.67
N GLU A 25 -1.14 -4.97 -7.28
CA GLU A 25 -0.09 -5.76 -7.94
C GLU A 25 0.99 -6.29 -6.98
N ILE A 26 0.93 -5.91 -5.70
CA ILE A 26 1.89 -6.40 -4.70
C ILE A 26 1.73 -7.91 -4.50
N SER A 27 2.85 -8.59 -4.35
CA SER A 27 2.91 -10.02 -4.10
C SER A 27 2.19 -10.38 -2.81
N GLY A 28 1.24 -11.32 -2.89
CA GLY A 28 0.46 -11.73 -1.74
C GLY A 28 -0.59 -10.73 -1.28
N PHE A 29 -0.93 -9.71 -2.09
CA PHE A 29 -2.05 -8.82 -1.82
C PHE A 29 -3.36 -9.61 -1.67
N GLU A 30 -4.06 -9.42 -0.55
CA GLU A 30 -5.37 -10.03 -0.30
C GLU A 30 -6.50 -9.00 -0.30
N GLY A 31 -6.20 -7.77 0.10
CA GLY A 31 -7.20 -6.72 0.14
C GLY A 31 -6.69 -5.40 0.70
N VAL A 32 -7.49 -4.37 0.44
CA VAL A 32 -7.27 -3.01 0.91
C VAL A 32 -8.53 -2.47 1.58
N ILE A 33 -8.35 -1.87 2.75
CA ILE A 33 -9.38 -1.12 3.45
C ILE A 33 -8.95 0.35 3.43
N ARG A 34 -9.84 1.20 2.94
CA ARG A 34 -9.62 2.64 2.86
C ARG A 34 -10.32 3.30 4.05
N ASP A 35 -9.55 3.98 4.87
CA ASP A 35 -10.05 4.93 5.87
C ASP A 35 -9.67 6.34 5.44
N GLN A 36 -10.36 7.37 5.94
CA GLN A 36 -10.16 8.76 5.53
C GLN A 36 -8.73 9.28 5.76
N GLN A 37 -7.96 8.63 6.64
CA GLN A 37 -6.60 9.04 6.98
C GLN A 37 -5.55 7.97 6.72
N ILE A 38 -5.95 6.70 6.59
CA ILE A 38 -5.04 5.55 6.53
C ILE A 38 -5.55 4.53 5.52
N ILE A 39 -4.64 3.95 4.77
CA ILE A 39 -4.89 2.82 3.87
C ILE A 39 -4.32 1.56 4.53
N CYS A 40 -5.19 0.61 4.84
CA CYS A 40 -4.81 -0.65 5.46
C CYS A 40 -4.77 -1.76 4.42
N LEU A 41 -3.61 -2.40 4.26
CA LEU A 41 -3.38 -3.53 3.38
C LEU A 41 -3.31 -4.83 4.17
N THR A 42 -3.89 -5.87 3.60
CA THR A 42 -3.72 -7.25 4.05
C THR A 42 -2.87 -7.99 3.03
N ILE A 43 -1.76 -8.56 3.50
CA ILE A 43 -0.77 -9.26 2.69
C ILE A 43 -0.53 -10.64 3.30
N GLN A 44 -0.51 -11.66 2.47
CA GLN A 44 -0.18 -13.03 2.88
C GLN A 44 1.22 -13.09 3.49
N ASP A 45 1.33 -13.78 4.62
CA ASP A 45 2.56 -13.79 5.43
C ASP A 45 3.77 -14.39 4.68
N ALA A 46 3.51 -15.37 3.80
CA ALA A 46 4.52 -16.02 2.96
C ALA A 46 5.25 -15.06 2.01
N PHE A 47 4.64 -13.92 1.68
CA PHE A 47 5.20 -12.92 0.76
C PHE A 47 5.61 -11.63 1.49
N SER A 48 5.61 -11.63 2.83
CA SER A 48 5.86 -10.44 3.64
C SER A 48 7.11 -9.66 3.24
N ASN A 49 8.28 -10.31 3.14
CA ASN A 49 9.53 -9.64 2.77
C ASN A 49 9.46 -9.00 1.37
N LEU A 50 9.02 -9.77 0.36
CA LEU A 50 8.91 -9.27 -1.02
C LEU A 50 7.91 -8.12 -1.13
N ALA A 51 6.79 -8.23 -0.43
CA ALA A 51 5.77 -7.21 -0.39
C ALA A 51 6.25 -5.92 0.29
N LEU A 52 7.10 -6.02 1.32
CA LEU A 52 7.71 -4.85 1.97
C LEU A 52 8.68 -4.12 1.04
N GLU A 53 9.46 -4.84 0.24
CA GLU A 53 10.32 -4.25 -0.79
C GLU A 53 9.47 -3.50 -1.84
N GLN A 54 8.44 -4.14 -2.37
CA GLN A 54 7.52 -3.51 -3.32
C GLN A 54 6.78 -2.30 -2.73
N LEU A 55 6.43 -2.36 -1.45
CA LEU A 55 5.82 -1.24 -0.73
C LEU A 55 6.78 -0.07 -0.55
N ASP A 56 8.08 -0.33 -0.37
CA ASP A 56 9.10 0.72 -0.30
C ASP A 56 9.20 1.47 -1.63
N ASP A 57 9.26 0.74 -2.75
CA ASP A 57 9.25 1.32 -4.10
C ASP A 57 8.00 2.18 -4.34
N ILE A 58 6.81 1.67 -4.03
CA ILE A 58 5.55 2.40 -4.19
C ILE A 58 5.53 3.64 -3.28
N SER A 59 6.01 3.49 -2.05
CA SER A 59 6.05 4.58 -1.08
C SER A 59 7.00 5.69 -1.50
N ALA A 60 8.11 5.35 -2.14
CA ALA A 60 9.05 6.32 -2.71
C ALA A 60 8.43 7.14 -3.85
N ILE A 61 7.62 6.51 -4.71
CA ILE A 61 6.97 7.19 -5.85
C ILE A 61 5.92 8.20 -5.38
N TRP A 62 5.06 7.82 -4.42
CA TRP A 62 3.99 8.67 -3.91
C TRP A 62 4.37 9.46 -2.65
N HIS A 63 5.64 9.40 -2.24
CA HIS A 63 6.17 10.07 -1.05
C HIS A 63 5.36 9.81 0.23
N VAL A 64 4.91 8.56 0.40
CA VAL A 64 4.14 8.13 1.57
C VAL A 64 4.99 7.31 2.52
N GLN A 65 4.51 7.18 3.75
CA GLN A 65 5.10 6.30 4.75
C GLN A 65 4.12 5.19 5.09
N PHE A 66 4.67 4.01 5.34
CA PHE A 66 3.91 2.87 5.81
C PHE A 66 4.51 2.31 7.10
N ARG A 67 3.68 1.57 7.82
CA ARG A 67 4.05 0.85 9.04
C ARG A 67 3.41 -0.52 9.04
N VAL A 68 4.15 -1.53 9.47
CA VAL A 68 3.62 -2.88 9.68
C VAL A 68 2.81 -2.89 10.97
N LEU A 69 1.58 -3.37 10.90
CA LEU A 69 0.70 -3.58 12.05
C LEU A 69 0.90 -5.01 12.57
N LYS A 70 1.26 -5.14 13.85
CA LYS A 70 1.35 -6.43 14.54
C LYS A 70 -0.02 -6.95 14.95
#